data_AF-A0A961T2K6-F1
#
_entry.id   AF-A0A961T2K6-F1
#
_cell.length_a   1.000
_cell.length_b   1.000
_cell.length_c   1.000
_cell.angle_alpha   90.00
_cell.angle_beta   90.00
_cell.angle_gamma   90.00
#
_symmetry.space_group_name_H-M   'P 1'
#
loop_
_entity.id
_entity.type
_entity.pdbx_description
1 polymer ?
#
loop_
_entity_poly.entity_id
_entity_poly.type
_entity_poly.pdbx_seq_one_letter_code
_entity_poly.pdbx_strand_id
1 'polypeptide(L)'
;IISRLRAAVPVTIVMLDACRDNPFPEGAVLKASPDGAPVAISAGGLALGGARGATTLTATGSGDEIDQSLGIVIGFAAEPGRTALDGQPGENSPYTSAILRHLGAMTGTDFGTVMRMVAEEVWLKTNGRQRPWVNESLRRLLYFGEAPAVPEGPQGDLVNERRRLLITIAELPEFGRARVERIAQQNGVPMDALFGLLNAMGAEAPGDPARLEEVLKQESLRIRKILEDRAALESGDPEVARLSALADQAESEGLIESARKLRELAKQRDAEFQATVVDQAEAQVKAQRIASAEVFARSAETYQLAFEPGLAAADFGAAFERVERWDRALAWRYRFEQMSALTSYGDLRGDNEALERAIEIGEDAAAIAMELNDRAKWSLTKNEIGHALRKLGERESTSEHLLQAVAVFSEAAQYRPRDTSPKEWAETQADRGRALARIGQREPGLDRLFEAIAAYRSALEVYPREEDPVEWANIQLALGGALGILGDREAGVGSFEGAVVALNAAQEAIDPAQQPVLISMITDNLAAVYAMMAERSGDIAMMRKAEETTRQSLALTPREQFPQDWANASHNLG
;
A
#
# COMPACT_ATOMS: atom_id res chain seq x y z
N ILE A 1 35.85 25.19 56.51
CA ILE A 1 34.68 25.98 56.05
C ILE A 1 33.98 25.23 54.93
N ILE A 2 34.64 24.97 53.80
CA ILE A 2 34.07 24.23 52.65
C ILE A 2 33.42 22.89 53.05
N SER A 3 34.09 22.04 53.84
CA SER A 3 33.51 20.76 54.28
C SER A 3 32.22 20.92 55.12
N ARG A 4 32.10 22.01 55.89
CA ARG A 4 30.87 22.30 56.66
C ARG A 4 29.74 22.82 55.77
N LEU A 5 30.08 23.64 54.76
CA LEU A 5 29.09 24.15 53.79
C LEU A 5 28.54 23.02 52.91
N ARG A 6 29.40 22.10 52.46
CA ARG A 6 28.98 20.91 51.69
C ARG A 6 27.96 20.04 52.42
N ALA A 7 28.05 19.97 53.75
CA ALA A 7 27.10 19.22 54.58
C ALA A 7 25.75 19.94 54.79
N ALA A 8 25.65 21.21 54.43
CA ALA A 8 24.49 22.06 54.71
C ALA A 8 23.76 22.55 53.45
N VAL A 9 24.44 22.67 52.31
CA VAL A 9 23.87 23.17 51.06
C VAL A 9 24.26 22.31 49.85
N PRO A 10 23.33 22.10 48.89
CA PRO A 10 23.62 21.31 47.69
C PRO A 10 24.70 21.93 46.81
N VAL A 11 24.72 23.25 46.64
CA VAL A 11 25.75 23.99 45.90
C VAL A 11 26.51 24.90 46.86
N THR A 12 27.84 24.80 46.89
CA THR A 12 28.68 25.68 47.71
C THR A 12 29.37 26.71 46.81
N ILE A 13 29.07 28.00 47.01
CA ILE A 13 29.73 29.12 46.32
C ILE A 13 30.55 29.89 47.35
N VAL A 14 31.85 30.03 47.10
CA VAL A 14 32.77 30.80 47.94
C VAL A 14 33.41 31.88 47.08
N MET A 15 33.14 33.14 47.42
CA MET A 15 33.73 34.30 46.75
C MET A 15 34.72 34.96 47.71
N LEU A 16 35.98 35.03 47.30
CA LEU A 16 37.09 35.50 48.11
C LEU A 16 37.62 36.82 47.57
N ASP A 17 37.39 37.88 48.35
CA ASP A 17 37.88 39.23 48.12
C ASP A 17 38.85 39.63 49.23
N ALA A 18 40.01 38.96 49.27
CA ALA A 18 41.01 39.20 50.30
C ALA A 18 42.43 39.14 49.72
N CYS A 19 43.19 40.21 49.94
CA CYS A 19 44.61 40.30 49.65
C CYS A 19 45.39 39.29 50.48
N ARG A 20 46.00 38.30 49.84
CA ARG A 20 47.16 37.60 50.39
C ARG A 20 48.40 38.32 49.89
N ASP A 21 48.86 39.33 50.62
CA ASP A 21 50.27 39.76 50.67
C ASP A 21 50.50 40.50 52.00
N ASN A 22 51.60 40.17 52.68
CA ASN A 22 51.98 40.64 54.02
C ASN A 22 52.27 42.17 54.02
N PRO A 23 51.63 43.02 54.85
CA PRO A 23 51.75 44.48 54.77
C PRO A 23 53.06 45.08 55.34
N PHE A 24 54.06 44.27 55.73
CA PHE A 24 55.32 44.74 56.31
C PHE A 24 56.49 44.70 55.29
N PRO A 25 57.37 45.71 55.24
CA PRO A 25 58.53 45.72 54.36
C PRO A 25 59.54 44.61 54.71
N GLU A 26 60.30 44.14 53.71
CA GLU A 26 61.30 43.08 53.87
C GLU A 26 62.32 43.44 54.96
N GLY A 27 62.50 42.55 55.95
CA GLY A 27 63.41 42.77 57.08
C GLY A 27 62.80 43.46 58.32
N ALA A 28 61.49 43.74 58.34
CA ALA A 28 60.84 44.30 59.53
C ALA A 28 60.93 43.36 60.75
N VAL A 29 61.26 43.94 61.91
CA VAL A 29 61.34 43.26 63.21
C VAL A 29 60.40 43.92 64.21
N LEU A 30 59.86 43.14 65.15
CA LEU A 30 58.93 43.62 66.18
C LEU A 30 59.46 43.28 67.58
N LYS A 31 59.48 44.26 68.49
CA LYS A 31 59.76 44.05 69.92
C LYS A 31 58.44 44.08 70.69
N ALA A 32 58.07 42.96 71.31
CA ALA A 32 56.81 42.85 72.06
C ALA A 32 56.85 43.52 73.45
N SER A 33 58.03 43.95 73.93
CA SER A 33 58.22 44.73 75.16
C SER A 33 59.48 45.60 75.04
N PRO A 34 59.63 46.68 75.85
CA PRO A 34 60.78 47.60 75.77
C PRO A 34 62.14 46.90 75.84
N ASP A 35 62.22 45.87 76.70
CA ASP A 35 63.46 45.13 76.98
C ASP A 35 63.56 43.78 76.24
N GLY A 36 62.56 43.41 75.44
CA GLY A 36 62.55 42.16 74.66
C GLY A 36 63.50 42.18 73.46
N ALA A 37 63.93 41.01 73.01
CA ALA A 37 64.72 40.87 71.77
C ALA A 37 63.83 41.11 70.52
N PRO A 38 64.33 41.75 69.44
CA PRO A 38 63.56 41.93 68.21
C PRO A 38 63.30 40.58 67.53
N VAL A 39 62.05 40.33 67.11
CA VAL A 39 61.66 39.12 66.36
C VAL A 39 61.36 39.51 64.92
N ALA A 40 61.96 38.80 63.96
CA ALA A 40 61.70 39.00 62.54
C ALA A 40 60.25 38.66 62.18
N ILE A 41 59.57 39.59 61.50
CA ILE A 41 58.29 39.33 60.87
C ILE A 41 58.60 38.57 59.58
N SER A 42 58.52 37.23 59.61
CA SER A 42 58.73 36.44 58.40
C SER A 42 57.62 36.75 57.38
N ALA A 43 57.87 36.46 56.09
CA ALA A 43 56.91 36.61 54.99
C ALA A 43 55.59 35.81 55.16
N GLY A 44 55.39 35.14 56.29
CA GLY A 44 54.16 34.44 56.68
C GLY A 44 53.17 35.24 57.53
N GLY A 45 53.41 36.53 57.79
CA GLY A 45 52.48 37.39 58.55
C GLY A 45 52.47 37.14 60.07
N LEU A 46 51.70 37.94 60.82
CA LEU A 46 51.59 37.93 62.29
C LEU A 46 50.95 36.63 62.84
N ALA A 47 51.72 35.54 62.89
CA ALA A 47 51.35 34.34 63.61
C ALA A 47 51.87 34.40 65.07
N LEU A 48 51.11 35.05 65.95
CA LEU A 48 51.18 34.79 67.41
C LEU A 48 50.22 33.66 67.84
N GLY A 49 49.75 32.86 66.88
CA GLY A 49 48.96 31.64 67.05
C GLY A 49 48.75 30.99 65.68
N GLY A 50 48.70 29.66 65.63
CA GLY A 50 48.75 28.90 64.37
C GLY A 50 47.67 29.29 63.36
N ALA A 51 48.06 30.02 62.32
CA ALA A 51 47.25 30.18 61.12
C ALA A 51 47.22 28.84 60.36
N ARG A 52 46.04 28.21 60.23
CA ARG A 52 45.87 27.07 59.35
C ARG A 52 45.99 27.58 57.90
N GLY A 53 47.08 27.23 57.22
CA GLY A 53 47.28 27.51 55.80
C GLY A 53 46.22 26.83 54.92
N ALA A 54 46.16 27.22 53.64
CA ALA A 54 45.33 26.54 52.66
C ALA A 54 45.80 25.08 52.49
N THR A 55 44.90 24.12 52.64
CA THR A 55 45.16 22.69 52.42
C THR A 55 44.75 22.33 50.99
N THR A 56 45.49 21.43 50.33
CA THR A 56 45.03 20.82 49.08
C THR A 56 43.69 20.15 49.33
N LEU A 57 42.66 20.50 48.56
CA LEU A 57 41.42 19.74 48.51
C LEU A 57 41.70 18.46 47.72
N THR A 58 42.38 17.49 48.33
CA THR A 58 42.31 16.12 47.86
C THR A 58 40.90 15.61 48.13
N ALA A 59 40.33 14.84 47.20
CA ALA A 59 39.08 14.12 47.42
C ALA A 59 39.31 13.02 48.48
N THR A 60 39.55 13.39 49.73
CA THR A 60 39.60 12.46 50.85
C THR A 60 38.21 12.38 51.44
N GLY A 61 37.37 11.57 50.82
CA GLY A 61 36.08 11.16 51.34
C GLY A 61 35.82 9.75 50.86
N SER A 62 35.95 8.79 51.75
CA SER A 62 35.45 7.43 51.57
C SER A 62 33.93 7.47 51.43
N GLY A 63 33.41 7.01 50.29
CA GLY A 63 32.11 6.34 50.14
C GLY A 63 30.83 7.15 50.33
N ASP A 64 30.63 7.82 51.48
CA ASP A 64 29.26 8.15 51.94
C ASP A 64 28.98 9.66 52.14
N GLU A 65 29.97 10.54 52.25
CA GLU A 65 29.75 12.00 52.46
C GLU A 65 29.77 12.84 51.16
N ILE A 66 30.11 12.24 50.02
CA ILE A 66 30.16 12.92 48.72
C ILE A 66 28.75 13.06 48.09
N ASP A 67 27.76 12.33 48.62
CA ASP A 67 26.52 11.96 47.91
C ASP A 67 25.45 13.08 47.80
N GLN A 68 25.65 14.26 48.41
CA GLN A 68 24.65 15.36 48.37
C GLN A 68 25.13 16.65 47.68
N SER A 69 26.41 16.75 47.29
CA SER A 69 26.93 17.99 46.70
C SER A 69 26.73 18.04 45.18
N LEU A 70 25.98 19.04 44.72
CA LEU A 70 25.76 19.40 43.32
C LEU A 70 26.92 20.20 42.69
N GLY A 71 28.02 20.37 43.42
CA GLY A 71 29.25 21.01 42.96
C GLY A 71 29.62 22.28 43.72
N ILE A 72 30.78 22.83 43.37
CA ILE A 72 31.40 23.93 44.10
C ILE A 72 31.92 24.96 43.12
N VAL A 73 31.75 26.22 43.51
CA VAL A 73 32.42 27.35 42.89
C VAL A 73 33.32 28.01 43.93
N ILE A 74 34.57 28.27 43.55
CA ILE A 74 35.46 29.16 44.30
C ILE A 74 35.92 30.27 43.37
N GLY A 75 35.43 31.49 43.61
CA GLY A 75 35.83 32.70 42.89
C GLY A 75 36.85 33.50 43.70
N PHE A 76 37.90 33.95 43.04
CA PHE A 76 38.99 34.76 43.59
C PHE A 76 39.01 36.13 42.92
N ALA A 77 39.25 37.18 43.71
CA ALA A 77 39.33 38.55 43.22
C ALA A 77 40.46 38.80 42.21
N ALA A 78 41.53 37.99 42.25
CA ALA A 78 42.67 38.08 41.35
C ALA A 78 43.13 36.68 40.91
N GLU A 79 43.79 36.62 39.76
CA GLU A 79 44.40 35.41 39.21
C GLU A 79 45.56 34.92 40.10
N PRO A 80 45.90 33.63 40.04
CA PRO A 80 46.97 33.07 40.85
C PRO A 80 48.28 33.86 40.73
N GLY A 81 48.86 34.27 41.86
CA GLY A 81 50.13 35.00 41.90
C GLY A 81 50.00 36.52 41.66
N ARG A 82 48.79 37.07 41.60
CA ARG A 82 48.54 38.52 41.53
C ARG A 82 47.80 39.04 42.75
N THR A 83 48.05 40.30 43.09
CA THR A 83 47.42 40.99 44.21
C THR A 83 46.04 41.53 43.79
N ALA A 84 45.03 41.34 44.64
CA ALA A 84 43.74 42.01 44.48
C ALA A 84 43.86 43.48 44.93
N LEU A 85 43.27 44.41 44.18
CA LEU A 85 43.28 45.82 44.55
C LEU A 85 42.12 46.13 45.50
N ASP A 86 42.38 46.98 46.48
CA ASP A 86 41.33 47.61 47.27
C ASP A 86 40.69 48.77 46.50
N GLY A 87 39.46 49.11 46.89
CA GLY A 87 38.77 50.31 46.39
C GLY A 87 39.37 51.59 46.97
N GLN A 88 38.80 52.75 46.61
CA GLN A 88 39.13 53.99 47.32
C GLN A 88 38.67 53.89 48.79
N PRO A 89 39.26 54.65 49.73
CA PRO A 89 38.86 54.64 51.12
C PRO A 89 37.34 54.88 51.29
N GLY A 90 36.65 53.90 51.88
CA GLY A 90 35.19 53.93 52.06
C GLY A 90 34.37 53.29 50.92
N GLU A 91 35.02 52.82 49.86
CA GLU A 91 34.38 52.13 48.73
C GLU A 91 34.66 50.61 48.75
N ASN A 92 33.84 49.85 48.03
CA ASN A 92 34.06 48.42 47.80
C ASN A 92 35.27 48.20 46.88
N SER A 93 35.95 47.05 46.99
CA SER A 93 36.98 46.64 46.03
C SER A 93 36.44 46.64 44.59
N PRO A 94 37.29 46.71 43.55
CA PRO A 94 36.87 46.54 42.17
C PRO A 94 36.11 45.23 41.96
N TYR A 95 36.53 44.14 42.61
CA TYR A 95 35.89 42.83 42.51
C TYR A 95 34.53 42.78 43.18
N THR A 96 34.42 43.21 44.43
CA THR A 96 33.12 43.29 45.13
C THR A 96 32.18 44.27 44.42
N SER A 97 32.68 45.40 43.93
CA SER A 97 31.89 46.36 43.15
C SER A 97 31.37 45.76 41.85
N ALA A 98 32.18 44.98 41.14
CA ALA A 98 31.78 44.30 39.90
C ALA A 98 30.78 43.17 40.19
N ILE A 99 31.00 42.37 41.25
CA ILE A 99 30.03 41.37 41.70
C ILE A 99 28.69 42.04 41.98
N LEU A 100 28.63 43.05 42.85
CA LEU A 100 27.38 43.71 43.22
C LEU A 100 26.66 44.32 42.00
N ARG A 101 27.42 44.84 41.04
CA ARG A 101 26.87 45.38 39.78
C ARG A 101 26.20 44.31 38.94
N HIS A 102 26.81 43.14 38.79
CA HIS A 102 26.34 42.11 37.86
C HIS A 102 25.40 41.09 38.51
N LEU A 103 25.54 40.81 39.82
CA LEU A 103 24.76 39.78 40.53
C LEU A 103 23.27 40.13 40.64
N GLY A 104 22.92 41.43 40.67
CA GLY A 104 21.54 41.91 40.74
C GLY A 104 20.92 42.36 39.41
N ALA A 105 21.73 42.58 38.38
CA ALA A 105 21.28 43.15 37.10
C ALA A 105 20.98 42.10 36.01
N MET A 106 21.31 40.84 36.25
CA MET A 106 21.36 39.80 35.20
C MET A 106 20.42 38.64 35.52
N THR A 107 19.12 38.89 35.49
CA THR A 107 18.11 37.82 35.58
C THR A 107 18.16 36.93 34.33
N GLY A 108 18.22 35.62 34.53
CA GLY A 108 18.31 34.59 33.50
C GLY A 108 19.66 34.37 32.87
N THR A 109 20.74 34.89 33.46
CA THR A 109 22.10 34.66 32.95
C THR A 109 22.79 33.55 33.73
N ASP A 110 23.46 32.66 33.00
CA ASP A 110 24.30 31.59 33.55
C ASP A 110 25.45 32.15 34.41
N PHE A 111 25.74 31.49 35.52
CA PHE A 111 26.73 31.89 36.51
C PHE A 111 28.12 32.12 35.90
N GLY A 112 28.58 31.21 35.04
CA GLY A 112 29.88 31.31 34.39
C GLY A 112 29.95 32.53 33.47
N THR A 113 28.85 32.88 32.81
CA THR A 113 28.75 34.09 31.98
C THR A 113 28.81 35.36 32.82
N VAL A 114 28.08 35.41 33.94
CA VAL A 114 28.12 36.55 34.89
C VAL A 114 29.54 36.73 35.44
N MET A 115 30.20 35.65 35.84
CA MET A 115 31.57 35.73 36.36
C MET A 115 32.59 36.18 35.32
N ARG A 116 32.39 35.87 34.04
CA ARG A 116 33.21 36.40 32.95
C ARG A 116 33.05 37.91 32.81
N MET A 117 31.83 38.43 32.92
CA MET A 117 31.58 39.87 32.88
C MET A 117 32.15 40.59 34.10
N VAL A 118 32.02 40.00 35.30
CA VAL A 118 32.71 40.48 36.51
C VAL A 118 34.21 40.57 36.27
N ALA A 119 34.81 39.55 35.64
CA ALA A 119 36.24 39.55 35.36
C ALA A 119 36.68 40.68 34.41
N GLU A 120 35.92 40.90 33.32
CA GLU A 120 36.20 41.98 32.37
C GLU A 120 35.97 43.38 32.97
N GLU A 121 34.93 43.56 33.79
CA GLU A 121 34.68 44.83 34.48
C GLU A 121 35.82 45.18 35.45
N VAL A 122 36.33 44.20 36.19
CA VAL A 122 37.51 44.39 37.06
C VAL A 122 38.75 44.69 36.23
N TRP A 123 38.95 43.97 35.13
CA TRP A 123 40.08 44.22 34.22
C TRP A 123 40.08 45.67 33.71
N LEU A 124 38.93 46.16 33.24
CA LEU A 124 38.78 47.52 32.75
C LEU A 124 38.96 48.56 33.86
N LYS A 125 38.28 48.40 35.01
CA LYS A 125 38.40 49.34 36.14
C LYS A 125 39.80 49.45 36.71
N THR A 126 40.59 48.39 36.58
CA THR A 126 41.96 48.34 37.11
C THR A 126 43.01 48.64 36.05
N ASN A 127 42.61 49.06 34.84
CA ASN A 127 43.52 49.27 33.70
C ASN A 127 44.43 48.05 33.44
N GLY A 128 43.83 46.85 33.50
CA GLY A 128 44.51 45.57 33.26
C GLY A 128 45.42 45.10 34.38
N ARG A 129 45.28 45.65 35.60
CA ARG A 129 46.14 45.27 36.73
C ARG A 129 45.60 44.09 37.54
N GLN A 130 44.31 43.79 37.43
CA GLN A 130 43.66 42.72 38.17
C GLN A 130 42.68 41.97 37.27
N ARG A 131 42.75 40.64 37.31
CA ARG A 131 41.80 39.75 36.64
C ARG A 131 41.27 38.71 37.63
N PRO A 132 39.97 38.68 37.93
CA PRO A 132 39.37 37.62 38.75
C PRO A 132 39.52 36.22 38.16
N TRP A 133 39.50 35.19 39.03
CA TRP A 133 39.64 33.78 38.65
C TRP A 133 38.55 32.93 39.28
N VAL A 134 38.02 31.91 38.57
CA VAL A 134 36.96 31.03 39.08
C VAL A 134 37.33 29.56 38.85
N ASN A 135 37.25 28.76 39.91
CA ASN A 135 37.30 27.30 39.84
C ASN A 135 35.89 26.74 40.04
N GLU A 136 35.44 25.91 39.11
CA GLU A 136 34.07 25.41 39.07
C GLU A 136 34.01 23.90 38.81
N SER A 137 33.14 23.20 39.55
CA SER A 137 32.83 21.79 39.36
C SER A 137 31.32 21.52 39.47
N LEU A 138 30.50 22.47 38.99
CA LEU A 138 29.04 22.35 39.06
C LEU A 138 28.56 21.17 38.21
N ARG A 139 27.62 20.40 38.78
CA ARG A 139 26.90 19.31 38.09
C ARG A 139 25.52 19.77 37.59
N ARG A 140 25.21 21.07 37.69
CA ARG A 140 23.99 21.72 37.19
C ARG A 140 24.31 23.13 36.70
N LEU A 141 23.52 23.65 35.76
CA LEU A 141 23.58 25.06 35.37
C LEU A 141 22.98 25.93 36.48
N LEU A 142 23.73 26.93 36.92
CA LEU A 142 23.32 27.89 37.93
C LEU A 142 22.99 29.20 37.23
N TYR A 143 21.76 29.69 37.38
CA TYR A 143 21.32 30.96 36.82
C TYR A 143 21.05 31.96 37.94
N PHE A 144 21.34 33.23 37.68
CA PHE A 144 20.87 34.32 38.54
C PHE A 144 19.46 34.72 38.08
N GLY A 145 18.43 34.61 38.92
CA GLY A 145 17.03 34.92 38.54
C GLY A 145 16.31 33.78 37.81
N GLU A 146 15.36 34.11 36.91
CA GLU A 146 14.59 33.12 36.13
C GLU A 146 15.33 32.68 34.87
N ALA A 147 15.43 31.38 34.61
CA ALA A 147 16.11 30.85 33.43
C ALA A 147 15.52 31.41 32.12
N PRO A 148 16.32 31.63 31.07
CA PRO A 148 15.84 32.26 29.84
C PRO A 148 14.77 31.40 29.16
N ALA A 149 13.79 32.07 28.55
CA ALA A 149 12.71 31.42 27.80
C ALA A 149 13.31 30.53 26.70
N VAL A 150 12.81 29.31 26.60
CA VAL A 150 13.36 28.33 25.67
C VAL A 150 12.74 28.56 24.30
N PRO A 151 13.52 28.51 23.20
CA PRO A 151 12.97 28.58 21.84
C PRO A 151 11.80 27.62 21.64
N GLU A 152 10.78 28.08 20.90
CA GLU A 152 9.61 27.27 20.50
C GLU A 152 9.93 26.42 19.26
N GLY A 153 9.24 25.28 19.12
CA GLY A 153 9.34 24.38 17.97
C GLY A 153 10.24 23.15 18.17
N PRO A 154 10.38 22.27 17.16
CA PRO A 154 10.99 20.94 17.31
C PRO A 154 12.44 20.96 17.83
N GLN A 155 13.24 21.93 17.40
CA GLN A 155 14.62 22.09 17.89
C GLN A 155 14.66 22.61 19.33
N GLY A 156 13.70 23.45 19.72
CA GLY A 156 13.55 23.93 21.09
C GLY A 156 13.12 22.83 22.05
N ASP A 157 12.21 21.95 21.61
CA ASP A 157 11.79 20.75 22.35
C ASP A 157 12.96 19.80 22.62
N LEU A 158 13.80 19.53 21.60
CA LEU A 158 15.01 18.72 21.75
C LEU A 158 15.98 19.31 22.78
N VAL A 159 16.27 20.61 22.70
CA VAL A 159 17.15 21.31 23.64
C VAL A 159 16.57 21.25 25.06
N ASN A 160 15.26 21.38 25.21
CA ASN A 160 14.56 21.32 26.49
C ASN A 160 14.65 19.95 27.15
N GLU A 161 14.30 18.92 26.41
CA GLU A 161 14.34 17.56 26.91
C GLU A 161 15.77 17.16 27.25
N ARG A 162 16.75 17.55 26.42
CA ARG A 162 18.17 17.28 26.67
C ARG A 162 18.64 17.90 27.98
N ARG A 163 18.29 19.17 28.24
CA ARG A 163 18.63 19.83 29.51
C ARG A 163 17.99 19.12 30.70
N ARG A 164 16.72 18.73 30.60
CA ARG A 164 16.01 17.98 31.65
C ARG A 164 16.66 16.63 31.93
N LEU A 165 16.92 15.86 30.88
CA LEU A 165 17.57 14.55 31.00
C LEU A 165 18.95 14.66 31.67
N LEU A 166 19.78 15.62 31.26
CA LEU A 166 21.10 15.82 31.86
C LEU A 166 21.03 16.18 33.35
N ILE A 167 20.03 16.98 33.77
CA ILE A 167 19.79 17.28 35.18
C ILE A 167 19.36 16.02 35.93
N THR A 168 18.44 15.23 35.37
CA THR A 168 18.00 13.96 35.97
C THR A 168 19.16 12.97 36.11
N ILE A 169 20.01 12.84 35.09
CA ILE A 169 21.22 11.99 35.16
C ILE A 169 22.18 12.48 36.25
N ALA A 170 22.30 13.79 36.46
CA ALA A 170 23.12 14.37 37.52
C ALA A 170 22.53 14.17 38.93
N GLU A 171 21.22 13.92 39.02
CA GLU A 171 20.48 13.61 40.25
C GLU A 171 20.49 12.12 40.62
N LEU A 172 20.88 11.23 39.70
CA LEU A 172 20.92 9.79 39.95
C LEU A 172 21.99 9.43 40.99
N PRO A 173 21.69 8.51 41.94
CA PRO A 173 22.68 7.96 42.86
C PRO A 173 23.86 7.33 42.10
N GLU A 174 25.08 7.47 42.63
CA GLU A 174 26.34 7.06 41.98
C GLU A 174 26.32 5.59 41.54
N PHE A 175 25.76 4.71 42.37
CA PHE A 175 25.63 3.28 42.08
C PHE A 175 24.71 2.99 40.89
N GLY A 176 23.59 3.72 40.77
CA GLY A 176 22.64 3.58 39.65
C GLY A 176 23.24 4.08 38.35
N ARG A 177 23.99 5.19 38.42
CA ARG A 177 24.69 5.79 37.27
C ARG A 177 25.79 4.88 36.73
N ALA A 178 26.71 4.43 37.58
CA ALA A 178 27.83 3.57 37.19
C ALA A 178 27.37 2.24 36.57
N ARG A 179 26.17 1.79 36.91
CA ARG A 179 25.56 0.58 36.34
C ARG A 179 25.10 0.80 34.91
N VAL A 180 24.37 1.88 34.64
CA VAL A 180 23.91 2.24 33.28
C VAL A 180 25.10 2.46 32.36
N GLU A 181 26.13 3.19 32.81
CA GLU A 181 27.36 3.45 32.06
C GLU A 181 28.06 2.14 31.65
N ARG A 182 28.17 1.17 32.58
CA ARG A 182 28.79 -0.13 32.32
C ARG A 182 28.01 -0.96 31.30
N ILE A 183 26.68 -1.03 31.44
CA ILE A 183 25.83 -1.82 30.53
C ILE A 183 25.88 -1.23 29.13
N ALA A 184 25.79 0.09 29.00
CA ALA A 184 25.87 0.77 27.71
C ALA A 184 27.21 0.50 27.00
N GLN A 185 28.33 0.58 27.73
CA GLN A 185 29.66 0.26 27.19
C GLN A 185 29.79 -1.21 26.77
N GLN A 186 29.40 -2.15 27.64
CA GLN A 186 29.46 -3.59 27.34
C GLN A 186 28.65 -3.94 26.09
N ASN A 187 27.52 -3.25 25.93
CA ASN A 187 26.62 -3.48 24.82
C ASN A 187 26.79 -2.50 23.65
N GLY A 188 27.85 -1.68 23.62
CA GLY A 188 28.13 -0.80 22.48
C GLY A 188 26.96 0.11 22.08
N VAL A 189 26.11 0.52 23.03
CA VAL A 189 24.99 1.43 22.78
C VAL A 189 25.29 2.82 23.34
N PRO A 190 24.72 3.90 22.77
CA PRO A 190 24.84 5.24 23.34
C PRO A 190 24.37 5.26 24.80
N MET A 191 25.22 5.77 25.70
CA MET A 191 24.88 5.90 27.12
C MET A 191 23.63 6.76 27.33
N ASP A 192 23.53 7.83 26.55
CA ASP A 192 22.40 8.75 26.57
C ASP A 192 21.06 8.04 26.27
N ALA A 193 21.02 7.16 25.26
CA ALA A 193 19.83 6.37 24.93
C ALA A 193 19.36 5.49 26.10
N LEU A 194 20.30 4.85 26.81
CA LEU A 194 19.97 3.98 27.94
C LEU A 194 19.51 4.77 29.19
N PHE A 195 20.09 5.97 29.42
CA PHE A 195 19.59 6.89 30.45
C PHE A 195 18.22 7.48 30.09
N GLY A 196 18.00 7.81 28.82
CA GLY A 196 16.71 8.28 28.31
C GLY A 196 15.63 7.24 28.51
N LEU A 197 15.91 5.97 28.21
CA LEU A 197 15.02 4.84 28.50
C LEU A 197 14.71 4.72 29.99
N LEU A 198 15.74 4.78 30.85
CA LEU A 198 15.55 4.72 32.31
C LEU A 198 14.65 5.84 32.81
N ASN A 199 14.84 7.05 32.30
CA ASN A 199 13.99 8.19 32.59
C ASN A 199 12.55 8.00 32.08
N ALA A 200 12.39 7.43 30.88
CA ALA A 200 11.08 7.14 30.28
C ALA A 200 10.31 6.04 31.04
N MET A 201 10.99 5.03 31.60
CA MET A 201 10.38 4.01 32.44
C MET A 201 9.79 4.61 33.73
N GLY A 202 10.36 5.69 34.26
CA GLY A 202 9.82 6.41 35.41
C GLY A 202 9.47 5.49 36.59
N ALA A 203 8.21 5.56 37.04
CA ALA A 203 7.70 4.74 38.14
C ALA A 203 7.54 3.24 37.81
N GLU A 204 7.62 2.86 36.53
CA GLU A 204 7.52 1.47 36.07
C GLU A 204 8.86 0.74 36.12
N ALA A 205 9.96 1.46 36.37
CA ALA A 205 11.28 0.86 36.54
C ALA A 205 11.30 -0.10 37.76
N PRO A 206 11.88 -1.30 37.64
CA PRO A 206 11.97 -2.22 38.78
C PRO A 206 12.71 -1.60 39.97
N GLY A 207 12.08 -1.61 41.15
CA GLY A 207 12.73 -1.13 42.38
C GLY A 207 13.83 -2.05 42.92
N ASP A 208 13.84 -3.32 42.50
CA ASP A 208 14.92 -4.28 42.82
C ASP A 208 16.14 -4.04 41.91
N PRO A 209 17.33 -3.74 42.47
CA PRO A 209 18.54 -3.46 41.71
C PRO A 209 18.98 -4.59 40.78
N ALA A 210 18.73 -5.85 41.12
CA ALA A 210 19.10 -7.00 40.28
C ALA A 210 18.17 -7.13 39.08
N ARG A 211 16.87 -6.92 39.31
CA ARG A 211 15.84 -6.96 38.27
C ARG A 211 15.96 -5.78 37.31
N LEU A 212 16.27 -4.60 37.83
CA LEU A 212 16.56 -3.41 37.02
C LEU A 212 17.78 -3.62 36.12
N GLU A 213 18.84 -4.27 36.63
CA GLU A 213 20.02 -4.59 35.83
C GLU A 213 19.69 -5.52 34.66
N GLU A 214 18.87 -6.55 34.89
CA GLU A 214 18.44 -7.46 33.83
C GLU A 214 17.61 -6.73 32.76
N VAL A 215 16.65 -5.89 33.18
CA VAL A 215 15.84 -5.09 32.24
C VAL A 215 16.72 -4.17 31.41
N LEU A 216 17.68 -3.46 32.02
CA LEU A 216 18.60 -2.58 31.30
C LEU A 216 19.49 -3.33 30.30
N LYS A 217 19.93 -4.56 30.62
CA LYS A 217 20.66 -5.42 29.68
C LYS A 217 19.79 -5.80 28.48
N GLN A 218 18.58 -6.30 28.72
CA GLN A 218 17.66 -6.69 27.66
C GLN A 218 17.32 -5.51 26.75
N GLU A 219 16.97 -4.37 27.34
CA GLU A 219 16.61 -3.18 26.57
C GLU A 219 17.80 -2.57 25.83
N SER A 220 19.03 -2.64 26.37
CA SER A 220 20.22 -2.20 25.61
C SER A 220 20.49 -3.06 24.36
N LEU A 221 20.22 -4.37 24.40
CA LEU A 221 20.31 -5.22 23.21
C LEU A 221 19.22 -4.86 22.20
N ARG A 222 18.01 -4.54 22.69
CA ARG A 222 16.89 -4.08 21.87
C ARG A 222 17.21 -2.75 21.17
N ILE A 223 17.77 -1.78 21.91
CA ILE A 223 18.22 -0.50 21.35
C ILE A 223 19.26 -0.72 20.26
N ARG A 224 20.26 -1.58 20.49
CA ARG A 224 21.27 -1.89 19.46
C ARG A 224 20.63 -2.40 18.18
N LYS A 225 19.74 -3.40 18.31
CA LYS A 225 19.04 -3.97 17.15
C LYS A 225 18.22 -2.91 16.40
N ILE A 226 17.48 -2.08 17.14
CA ILE A 226 16.68 -0.99 16.56
C ILE A 226 17.56 -0.04 15.73
N LEU A 227 18.74 0.34 16.24
CA LEU A 227 19.66 1.24 15.53
C LEU A 227 20.26 0.59 14.29
N GLU A 228 20.58 -0.71 14.33
CA GLU A 228 21.09 -1.48 13.19
C GLU A 228 20.04 -1.60 12.06
N ASP A 229 18.79 -1.94 12.40
CA ASP A 229 17.71 -2.14 11.41
C ASP A 229 17.36 -0.85 10.64
N ARG A 230 17.57 0.32 11.25
CA ARG A 230 17.18 1.62 10.67
C ARG A 230 18.13 2.15 9.59
N ALA A 231 19.40 1.76 9.63
CA ALA A 231 20.38 2.18 8.63
C ALA A 231 20.06 1.67 7.21
N ALA A 232 19.10 0.75 7.07
CA ALA A 232 18.69 0.12 5.81
C ALA A 232 17.41 0.71 5.19
N LEU A 233 16.72 1.65 5.85
CA LEU A 233 15.42 2.16 5.40
C LEU A 233 15.56 3.51 4.70
N GLU A 234 15.28 3.55 3.40
CA GLU A 234 15.19 4.80 2.62
C GLU A 234 13.71 5.14 2.35
N SER A 235 13.33 6.39 2.63
CA SER A 235 12.02 6.94 2.25
C SER A 235 12.15 7.76 0.96
N GLY A 236 11.14 7.67 0.08
CA GLY A 236 11.05 8.49 -1.12
C GLY A 236 10.69 9.96 -0.87
N ASP A 237 10.24 10.32 0.35
CA ASP A 237 9.99 11.71 0.75
C ASP A 237 11.18 12.25 1.59
N PRO A 238 11.89 13.29 1.10
CA PRO A 238 12.98 13.91 1.82
C PRO A 238 12.62 14.41 3.23
N GLU A 239 11.39 14.85 3.46
CA GLU A 239 10.95 15.35 4.76
C GLU A 239 10.68 14.21 5.74
N VAL A 240 10.12 13.08 5.28
CA VAL A 240 9.98 11.87 6.10
C VAL A 240 11.35 11.33 6.49
N ALA A 241 12.30 11.33 5.55
CA ALA A 241 13.68 10.96 5.82
C ALA A 241 14.33 11.90 6.86
N ARG A 242 14.13 13.23 6.72
CA ARG A 242 14.65 14.23 7.66
C ARG A 242 14.06 14.08 9.07
N LEU A 243 12.75 13.94 9.19
CA LEU A 243 12.06 13.75 10.48
C LEU A 243 12.48 12.44 11.15
N SER A 244 12.63 11.37 10.36
CA SER A 244 13.11 10.08 10.86
C SER A 244 14.54 10.16 11.36
N ALA A 245 15.44 10.80 10.63
CA ALA A 245 16.82 11.02 11.05
C ALA A 245 16.92 11.88 12.33
N LEU A 246 16.08 12.91 12.45
CA LEU A 246 16.01 13.70 13.69
C LEU A 246 15.47 12.89 14.87
N ALA A 247 14.48 12.02 14.64
CA ALA A 247 13.99 11.11 15.66
C ALA A 247 15.10 10.12 16.09
N ASP A 248 15.85 9.57 15.13
CA ASP A 248 16.97 8.67 15.41
C ASP A 248 18.06 9.35 16.25
N GLN A 249 18.40 10.59 15.90
CA GLN A 249 19.32 11.39 16.69
C GLN A 249 18.77 11.60 18.11
N ALA A 250 17.51 12.02 18.24
CA ALA A 250 16.85 12.24 19.53
C ALA A 250 16.87 10.99 20.41
N GLU A 251 16.58 9.81 19.85
CA GLU A 251 16.65 8.53 20.58
C GLU A 251 18.08 8.20 21.02
N SER A 252 19.07 8.41 20.15
CA SER A 252 20.48 8.20 20.47
C SER A 252 20.96 9.10 21.62
N GLU A 253 20.37 10.29 21.74
CA GLU A 253 20.60 11.29 22.80
C GLU A 253 19.66 11.11 24.02
N GLY A 254 18.84 10.05 24.04
CA GLY A 254 17.94 9.74 25.16
C GLY A 254 16.67 10.60 25.25
N LEU A 255 16.36 11.37 24.21
CA LEU A 255 15.23 12.30 24.13
C LEU A 255 13.96 11.59 23.64
N ILE A 256 13.48 10.62 24.43
CA ILE A 256 12.44 9.68 24.02
C ILE A 256 11.12 10.38 23.67
N GLU A 257 10.73 11.44 24.37
CA GLU A 257 9.47 12.14 24.08
C GLU A 257 9.56 12.96 22.79
N SER A 258 10.67 13.66 22.55
CA SER A 258 10.92 14.38 21.31
C SER A 258 11.01 13.43 20.13
N ALA A 259 11.71 12.31 20.29
CA ALA A 259 11.75 11.24 19.29
C ALA A 259 10.34 10.75 18.95
N ARG A 260 9.51 10.45 19.95
CA ARG A 260 8.13 10.02 19.76
C ARG A 260 7.32 11.06 18.96
N LYS A 261 7.39 12.34 19.33
CA LYS A 261 6.73 13.42 18.57
C LYS A 261 7.20 13.48 17.11
N LEU A 262 8.51 13.41 16.87
CA LEU A 262 9.09 13.44 15.54
C LEU A 262 8.63 12.24 14.69
N ARG A 263 8.50 11.05 15.29
CA ARG A 263 7.92 9.87 14.63
C ARG A 263 6.45 10.06 14.26
N GLU A 264 5.66 10.66 15.14
CA GLU A 264 4.26 10.98 14.81
C GLU A 264 4.17 11.95 13.63
N LEU A 265 5.01 12.99 13.60
CA LEU A 265 5.09 13.92 12.48
C LEU A 265 5.52 13.22 11.18
N ALA A 266 6.51 12.32 11.25
CA ALA A 266 6.96 11.54 10.10
C ALA A 266 5.83 10.67 9.53
N LYS A 267 5.04 10.01 10.39
CA LYS A 267 3.88 9.21 9.97
C LYS A 267 2.77 10.06 9.34
N GLN A 268 2.49 11.24 9.90
CA GLN A 268 1.52 12.17 9.32
C GLN A 268 1.98 12.62 7.93
N ARG A 269 3.26 12.99 7.79
CA ARG A 269 3.84 13.39 6.51
C ARG A 269 3.84 12.27 5.48
N ASP A 270 4.17 11.04 5.88
CA ASP A 270 4.12 9.88 4.99
C ASP A 270 2.69 9.61 4.51
N ALA A 271 1.70 9.64 5.41
CA ALA A 271 0.30 9.48 5.03
C ALA A 271 -0.15 10.54 4.01
N GLU A 272 0.26 11.80 4.19
CA GLU A 272 0.01 12.87 3.21
C GLU A 272 0.73 12.61 1.87
N PHE A 273 1.98 12.17 1.91
CA PHE A 273 2.77 11.89 0.71
C PHE A 273 2.17 10.71 -0.09
N GLN A 274 1.78 9.63 0.57
CA GLN A 274 1.11 8.49 -0.06
C GLN A 274 -0.17 8.97 -0.76
N ALA A 275 -1.04 9.68 -0.04
CA ALA A 275 -2.33 10.14 -0.57
C ALA A 275 -2.20 11.17 -1.72
N THR A 276 -1.19 12.03 -1.69
CA THR A 276 -1.08 13.15 -2.65
C THR A 276 -0.14 12.88 -3.81
N VAL A 277 0.87 12.04 -3.64
CA VAL A 277 1.88 11.76 -4.67
C VAL A 277 1.70 10.36 -5.22
N VAL A 278 1.70 9.34 -4.34
CA VAL A 278 1.71 7.94 -4.76
C VAL A 278 0.35 7.52 -5.31
N ASP A 279 -0.72 7.67 -4.53
CA ASP A 279 -2.08 7.28 -4.91
C ASP A 279 -2.58 8.09 -6.12
N GLN A 280 -2.23 9.38 -6.20
CA GLN A 280 -2.56 10.21 -7.36
C GLN A 280 -1.82 9.78 -8.62
N ALA A 281 -0.52 9.46 -8.51
CA ALA A 281 0.25 8.94 -9.63
C ALA A 281 -0.29 7.58 -10.09
N GLU A 282 -0.64 6.69 -9.16
CA GLU A 282 -1.25 5.40 -9.48
C GLU A 282 -2.60 5.58 -10.19
N ALA A 283 -3.46 6.47 -9.69
CA ALA A 283 -4.73 6.80 -10.33
C ALA A 283 -4.53 7.37 -11.75
N GLN A 284 -3.50 8.21 -11.95
CA GLN A 284 -3.16 8.75 -13.26
C GLN A 284 -2.65 7.66 -14.22
N VAL A 285 -1.79 6.75 -13.74
CA VAL A 285 -1.31 5.60 -14.53
C VAL A 285 -2.49 4.70 -14.91
N LYS A 286 -3.38 4.39 -13.97
CA LYS A 286 -4.61 3.63 -14.24
C LYS A 286 -5.45 4.31 -15.32
N ALA A 287 -5.70 5.61 -15.22
CA ALA A 287 -6.47 6.36 -16.22
C ALA A 287 -5.81 6.32 -17.60
N GLN A 288 -4.48 6.47 -17.69
CA GLN A 288 -3.76 6.38 -18.96
C GLN A 288 -3.82 4.97 -19.58
N ARG A 289 -3.75 3.92 -18.74
CA ARG A 289 -3.86 2.53 -19.19
C ARG A 289 -5.24 2.22 -19.76
N ILE A 290 -6.30 2.67 -19.08
CA ILE A 290 -7.68 2.54 -19.56
C ILE A 290 -7.87 3.32 -20.87
N ALA A 291 -7.41 4.57 -20.94
CA ALA A 291 -7.48 5.37 -22.15
C ALA A 291 -6.71 4.73 -23.32
N SER A 292 -5.54 4.13 -23.05
CA SER A 292 -4.79 3.39 -24.06
C SER A 292 -5.56 2.15 -24.53
N ALA A 293 -6.23 1.42 -23.64
CA ALA A 293 -7.01 0.24 -24.01
C ALA A 293 -8.20 0.59 -24.90
N GLU A 294 -8.86 1.72 -24.63
CA GLU A 294 -9.98 2.23 -25.43
C GLU A 294 -9.59 2.51 -26.89
N VAL A 295 -8.34 2.93 -27.15
CA VAL A 295 -7.83 3.11 -28.52
C VAL A 295 -7.89 1.79 -29.31
N PHE A 296 -7.46 0.69 -28.69
CA PHE A 296 -7.48 -0.63 -29.32
C PHE A 296 -8.89 -1.18 -29.40
N ALA A 297 -9.72 -1.00 -28.37
CA ALA A 297 -11.12 -1.44 -28.39
C ALA A 297 -11.91 -0.82 -29.55
N ARG A 298 -11.78 0.51 -29.77
CA ARG A 298 -12.44 1.20 -30.90
C ARG A 298 -11.89 0.77 -32.27
N SER A 299 -10.60 0.47 -32.33
CA SER A 299 -9.99 -0.12 -33.53
C SER A 299 -10.58 -1.50 -33.81
N ALA A 300 -10.73 -2.34 -32.79
CA ALA A 300 -11.37 -3.65 -32.89
C ALA A 300 -12.84 -3.57 -33.35
N GLU A 301 -13.62 -2.65 -32.78
CA GLU A 301 -15.00 -2.36 -33.21
C GLU A 301 -15.05 -1.94 -34.69
N THR A 302 -14.07 -1.16 -35.15
CA THR A 302 -13.95 -0.77 -36.57
C THR A 302 -13.65 -1.99 -37.45
N TYR A 303 -12.76 -2.89 -37.01
CA TYR A 303 -12.48 -4.14 -37.72
C TYR A 303 -13.69 -5.08 -37.76
N GLN A 304 -14.53 -5.11 -36.71
CA GLN A 304 -15.80 -5.85 -36.74
C GLN A 304 -16.73 -5.30 -37.82
N LEU A 305 -16.89 -3.98 -37.91
CA LEU A 305 -17.70 -3.32 -38.96
C LEU A 305 -17.14 -3.57 -40.37
N ALA A 306 -15.82 -3.73 -40.49
CA ALA A 306 -15.16 -4.07 -41.75
C ALA A 306 -15.22 -5.57 -42.10
N PHE A 307 -15.90 -6.41 -41.29
CA PHE A 307 -15.94 -7.87 -41.43
C PHE A 307 -14.53 -8.51 -41.38
N GLU A 308 -13.64 -7.96 -40.55
CA GLU A 308 -12.28 -8.45 -40.29
C GLU A 308 -12.13 -8.95 -38.83
N PRO A 309 -12.88 -9.99 -38.41
CA PRO A 309 -12.95 -10.40 -37.00
C PRO A 309 -11.63 -10.92 -36.42
N GLY A 310 -10.70 -11.39 -37.27
CA GLY A 310 -9.36 -11.78 -36.82
C GLY A 310 -8.52 -10.59 -36.33
N LEU A 311 -8.61 -9.43 -37.00
CA LEU A 311 -7.95 -8.20 -36.57
C LEU A 311 -8.64 -7.61 -35.34
N ALA A 312 -9.98 -7.69 -35.29
CA ALA A 312 -10.72 -7.31 -34.08
C ALA A 312 -10.30 -8.12 -32.85
N ALA A 313 -10.17 -9.44 -32.98
CA ALA A 313 -9.69 -10.29 -31.89
C ALA A 313 -8.28 -9.92 -31.41
N ALA A 314 -7.38 -9.56 -32.32
CA ALA A 314 -6.02 -9.12 -31.96
C ALA A 314 -6.07 -7.81 -31.16
N ASP A 315 -6.86 -6.83 -31.59
CA ASP A 315 -6.97 -5.53 -30.93
C ASP A 315 -7.70 -5.62 -29.58
N PHE A 316 -8.73 -6.46 -29.43
CA PHE A 316 -9.32 -6.73 -28.11
C PHE A 316 -8.32 -7.40 -27.16
N GLY A 317 -7.45 -8.27 -27.66
CA GLY A 317 -6.33 -8.83 -26.88
C GLY A 317 -5.38 -7.73 -26.40
N ALA A 318 -4.99 -6.81 -27.29
CA ALA A 318 -4.15 -5.67 -26.93
C ALA A 318 -4.85 -4.72 -25.94
N ALA A 319 -6.17 -4.54 -26.03
CA ALA A 319 -6.95 -3.79 -25.06
C ALA A 319 -6.95 -4.47 -23.68
N PHE A 320 -7.11 -5.80 -23.63
CA PHE A 320 -7.05 -6.59 -22.40
C PHE A 320 -5.71 -6.43 -21.66
N GLU A 321 -4.57 -6.59 -22.34
CA GLU A 321 -3.23 -6.48 -21.74
C GLU A 321 -3.01 -5.15 -21.00
N ARG A 322 -3.67 -4.08 -21.47
CA ARG A 322 -3.56 -2.75 -20.87
C ARG A 322 -4.36 -2.60 -19.60
N VAL A 323 -5.44 -3.36 -19.42
CA VAL A 323 -6.35 -3.23 -18.27
C VAL A 323 -6.33 -4.41 -17.32
N GLU A 324 -5.69 -5.53 -17.66
CA GLU A 324 -5.75 -6.78 -16.88
C GLU A 324 -5.46 -6.60 -15.38
N ARG A 325 -4.55 -5.66 -15.03
CA ARG A 325 -4.14 -5.33 -13.66
C ARG A 325 -4.89 -4.14 -13.06
N TRP A 326 -5.53 -3.33 -13.89
CA TRP A 326 -6.01 -1.99 -13.54
C TRP A 326 -7.53 -1.93 -13.42
N ASP A 327 -8.24 -2.70 -14.24
CA ASP A 327 -9.69 -2.74 -14.27
C ASP A 327 -10.18 -4.13 -14.70
N ARG A 328 -10.64 -4.91 -13.72
CA ARG A 328 -11.02 -6.30 -13.93
C ARG A 328 -12.34 -6.44 -14.69
N ALA A 329 -13.24 -5.45 -14.60
CA ALA A 329 -14.49 -5.44 -15.36
C ALA A 329 -14.23 -5.18 -16.85
N LEU A 330 -13.34 -4.24 -17.18
CA LEU A 330 -12.89 -4.02 -18.55
C LEU A 330 -12.08 -5.21 -19.08
N ALA A 331 -11.25 -5.83 -18.24
CA ALA A 331 -10.51 -7.03 -18.62
C ALA A 331 -11.45 -8.17 -19.03
N TRP A 332 -12.53 -8.40 -18.28
CA TRP A 332 -13.57 -9.35 -18.68
C TRP A 332 -14.18 -8.97 -20.04
N ARG A 333 -14.60 -7.69 -20.19
CA ARG A 333 -15.23 -7.20 -21.43
C ARG A 333 -14.35 -7.51 -22.63
N TYR A 334 -13.07 -7.13 -22.59
CA TYR A 334 -12.19 -7.31 -23.74
C TYR A 334 -11.87 -8.78 -24.02
N ARG A 335 -11.79 -9.65 -23.01
CA ARG A 335 -11.65 -11.09 -23.25
C ARG A 335 -12.91 -11.71 -23.85
N PHE A 336 -14.08 -11.29 -23.38
CA PHE A 336 -15.36 -11.70 -23.95
C PHE A 336 -15.49 -11.29 -25.43
N GLU A 337 -15.20 -10.03 -25.75
CA GLU A 337 -15.25 -9.55 -27.14
C GLU A 337 -14.18 -10.21 -28.01
N GLN A 338 -12.98 -10.45 -27.46
CA GLN A 338 -11.92 -11.19 -28.15
C GLN A 338 -12.37 -12.61 -28.52
N MET A 339 -12.96 -13.36 -27.58
CA MET A 339 -13.42 -14.72 -27.87
C MET A 339 -14.57 -14.71 -28.89
N SER A 340 -15.50 -13.75 -28.81
CA SER A 340 -16.62 -13.67 -29.75
C SER A 340 -16.13 -13.35 -31.17
N ALA A 341 -15.14 -12.45 -31.29
CA ALA A 341 -14.47 -12.16 -32.55
C ALA A 341 -13.73 -13.39 -33.10
N LEU A 342 -13.03 -14.16 -32.27
CA LEU A 342 -12.39 -15.41 -32.69
C LEU A 342 -13.39 -16.48 -33.11
N THR A 343 -14.50 -16.64 -32.38
CA THR A 343 -15.60 -17.54 -32.77
C THR A 343 -16.14 -17.17 -34.15
N SER A 344 -16.40 -15.88 -34.37
CA SER A 344 -16.88 -15.35 -35.65
C SER A 344 -15.87 -15.58 -36.78
N TYR A 345 -14.58 -15.33 -36.53
CA TYR A 345 -13.52 -15.58 -37.49
C TYR A 345 -13.40 -17.06 -37.85
N GLY A 346 -13.39 -17.93 -36.83
CA GLY A 346 -13.35 -19.38 -36.99
C GLY A 346 -14.55 -19.90 -37.76
N ASP A 347 -15.75 -19.35 -37.52
CA ASP A 347 -16.96 -19.69 -38.27
C ASP A 347 -16.84 -19.29 -39.75
N LEU A 348 -16.55 -18.02 -40.02
CA LEU A 348 -16.50 -17.46 -41.38
C LEU A 348 -15.36 -18.02 -42.25
N ARG A 349 -14.22 -18.36 -41.65
CA ARG A 349 -13.02 -18.81 -42.40
C ARG A 349 -12.81 -20.32 -42.37
N GLY A 350 -13.62 -21.06 -41.62
CA GLY A 350 -13.37 -22.49 -41.45
C GLY A 350 -12.14 -22.79 -40.57
N ASP A 351 -11.68 -21.82 -39.79
CA ASP A 351 -10.45 -21.93 -38.98
C ASP A 351 -10.77 -22.54 -37.61
N ASN A 352 -10.36 -23.80 -37.41
CA ASN A 352 -10.59 -24.52 -36.16
C ASN A 352 -9.63 -24.07 -35.05
N GLU A 353 -8.40 -23.64 -35.37
CA GLU A 353 -7.46 -23.12 -34.36
C GLU A 353 -8.00 -21.83 -33.74
N ALA A 354 -8.68 -21.01 -34.53
CA ALA A 354 -9.36 -19.83 -34.01
C ALA A 354 -10.50 -20.18 -33.04
N LEU A 355 -11.27 -21.24 -33.31
CA LEU A 355 -12.33 -21.71 -32.40
C LEU A 355 -11.74 -22.28 -31.10
N GLU A 356 -10.64 -23.03 -31.18
CA GLU A 356 -9.93 -23.53 -30.00
C GLU A 356 -9.39 -22.38 -29.14
N ARG A 357 -8.76 -21.37 -29.76
CA ARG A 357 -8.33 -20.15 -29.05
C ARG A 357 -9.50 -19.39 -28.44
N ALA A 358 -10.66 -19.34 -29.11
CA ALA A 358 -11.85 -18.70 -28.56
C ALA A 358 -12.31 -19.38 -27.26
N ILE A 359 -12.24 -20.71 -27.19
CA ILE A 359 -12.57 -21.49 -26.00
C ILE A 359 -11.59 -21.17 -24.86
N GLU A 360 -10.28 -21.18 -25.13
CA GLU A 360 -9.25 -20.85 -24.13
C GLU A 360 -9.44 -19.44 -23.55
N ILE A 361 -9.65 -18.45 -24.43
CA ILE A 361 -9.89 -17.04 -24.06
C ILE A 361 -11.22 -16.89 -23.31
N GLY A 362 -12.22 -17.70 -23.67
CA GLY A 362 -13.49 -17.78 -22.96
C GLY A 362 -13.34 -18.32 -21.54
N GLU A 363 -12.51 -19.35 -21.31
CA GLU A 363 -12.25 -19.85 -19.96
C GLU A 363 -11.52 -18.81 -19.10
N ASP A 364 -10.58 -18.06 -19.68
CA ASP A 364 -9.98 -16.89 -19.03
C ASP A 364 -11.07 -15.90 -18.62
N ALA A 365 -11.93 -15.47 -19.56
CA ALA A 365 -13.05 -14.56 -19.27
C ALA A 365 -13.99 -15.11 -18.19
N ALA A 366 -14.30 -16.40 -18.19
CA ALA A 366 -15.16 -17.02 -17.18
C ALA A 366 -14.52 -16.96 -15.79
N ALA A 367 -13.20 -17.16 -15.69
CA ALA A 367 -12.46 -16.96 -14.44
C ALA A 367 -12.54 -15.51 -13.95
N ILE A 368 -12.38 -14.53 -14.85
CA ILE A 368 -12.56 -13.10 -14.50
C ILE A 368 -13.97 -12.84 -13.96
N ALA A 369 -14.99 -13.39 -14.60
CA ALA A 369 -16.38 -13.21 -14.15
C ALA A 369 -16.61 -13.80 -12.75
N MET A 370 -15.97 -14.94 -12.42
CA MET A 370 -16.00 -15.50 -11.07
C MET A 370 -15.29 -14.63 -10.04
N GLU A 371 -14.13 -14.06 -10.37
CA GLU A 371 -13.42 -13.11 -9.49
C GLU A 371 -14.25 -11.87 -9.20
N LEU A 372 -15.00 -11.38 -10.20
CA LEU A 372 -15.95 -10.27 -10.06
C LEU A 372 -17.24 -10.65 -9.31
N ASN A 373 -17.43 -11.93 -8.97
CA ASN A 373 -18.65 -12.50 -8.42
C ASN A 373 -19.90 -12.19 -9.28
N ASP A 374 -19.72 -12.15 -10.61
CA ASP A 374 -20.77 -11.80 -11.57
C ASP A 374 -21.23 -13.04 -12.35
N ARG A 375 -22.31 -13.66 -11.85
CA ARG A 375 -22.88 -14.88 -12.44
C ARG A 375 -23.51 -14.67 -13.82
N ALA A 376 -23.97 -13.45 -14.11
CA ALA A 376 -24.53 -13.12 -15.41
C ALA A 376 -23.43 -13.11 -16.48
N LYS A 377 -22.29 -12.45 -16.19
CA LYS A 377 -21.10 -12.48 -17.05
C LYS A 377 -20.54 -13.89 -17.23
N TRP A 378 -20.50 -14.67 -16.17
CA TRP A 378 -20.04 -16.07 -16.24
C TRP A 378 -20.93 -16.89 -17.17
N SER A 379 -22.25 -16.81 -17.00
CA SER A 379 -23.22 -17.50 -17.85
C SER A 379 -23.12 -17.06 -19.32
N LEU A 380 -23.00 -15.76 -19.57
CA LEU A 380 -22.82 -15.22 -20.91
C LEU A 380 -21.52 -15.73 -21.57
N THR A 381 -20.43 -15.76 -20.83
CA THR A 381 -19.15 -16.28 -21.32
C THR A 381 -19.25 -17.78 -21.64
N LYS A 382 -19.90 -18.56 -20.75
CA LYS A 382 -20.14 -19.99 -20.97
C LYS A 382 -21.02 -20.23 -22.19
N ASN A 383 -22.06 -19.43 -22.41
CA ASN A 383 -22.87 -19.53 -23.62
C ASN A 383 -21.99 -19.39 -24.89
N GLU A 384 -21.15 -18.35 -24.95
CA GLU A 384 -20.23 -18.15 -26.09
C GLU A 384 -19.20 -19.27 -26.26
N ILE A 385 -18.70 -19.86 -25.17
CA ILE A 385 -17.83 -21.04 -25.23
C ILE A 385 -18.61 -22.20 -25.88
N GLY A 386 -19.88 -22.39 -25.51
CA GLY A 386 -20.77 -23.37 -26.11
C GLY A 386 -20.94 -23.16 -27.63
N HIS A 387 -21.02 -21.91 -28.09
CA HIS A 387 -21.07 -21.60 -29.53
C HIS A 387 -19.79 -22.05 -30.25
N ALA A 388 -18.61 -21.71 -29.72
CA ALA A 388 -17.33 -22.14 -30.29
C ALA A 388 -17.20 -23.67 -30.34
N LEU A 389 -17.53 -24.34 -29.23
CA LEU A 389 -17.53 -25.81 -29.12
C LEU A 389 -18.49 -26.46 -30.12
N ARG A 390 -19.70 -25.91 -30.29
CA ARG A 390 -20.67 -26.43 -31.25
C ARG A 390 -20.14 -26.32 -32.68
N LYS A 391 -19.59 -25.16 -33.06
CA LYS A 391 -19.03 -24.92 -34.40
C LYS A 391 -17.86 -25.84 -34.71
N LEU A 392 -16.97 -26.05 -33.73
CA LEU A 392 -15.86 -26.99 -33.85
C LEU A 392 -16.39 -28.42 -34.01
N GLY A 393 -17.29 -28.83 -33.13
CA GLY A 393 -17.90 -30.16 -33.15
C GLY A 393 -18.72 -30.44 -34.42
N GLU A 394 -19.35 -29.44 -35.05
CA GLU A 394 -20.07 -29.58 -36.32
C GLU A 394 -19.16 -29.97 -37.50
N ARG A 395 -17.88 -29.59 -37.42
CA ARG A 395 -16.84 -29.86 -38.43
C ARG A 395 -16.09 -31.16 -38.18
N GLU A 396 -16.17 -31.68 -36.96
CA GLU A 396 -15.53 -32.94 -36.58
C GLU A 396 -16.39 -34.16 -36.92
N SER A 397 -15.75 -35.33 -37.00
CA SER A 397 -16.45 -36.61 -37.16
C SER A 397 -16.99 -37.15 -35.82
N THR A 398 -16.36 -36.80 -34.70
CA THR A 398 -16.76 -37.25 -33.36
C THR A 398 -17.79 -36.29 -32.73
N SER A 399 -18.49 -36.73 -31.69
CA SER A 399 -19.46 -35.91 -30.95
C SER A 399 -18.85 -35.22 -29.72
N GLU A 400 -17.53 -35.25 -29.52
CA GLU A 400 -16.91 -34.85 -28.26
C GLU A 400 -17.14 -33.36 -27.92
N HIS A 401 -16.74 -32.45 -28.81
CA HIS A 401 -16.98 -31.02 -28.60
C HIS A 401 -18.48 -30.67 -28.62
N LEU A 402 -19.32 -31.42 -29.34
CA LEU A 402 -20.78 -31.24 -29.27
C LEU A 402 -21.34 -31.61 -27.88
N LEU A 403 -20.86 -32.70 -27.28
CA LEU A 403 -21.25 -33.08 -25.93
C LEU A 403 -20.78 -32.05 -24.89
N GLN A 404 -19.56 -31.51 -25.07
CA GLN A 404 -19.07 -30.40 -24.25
C GLN A 404 -19.94 -29.15 -24.42
N ALA A 405 -20.33 -28.79 -25.65
CA ALA A 405 -21.23 -27.67 -25.91
C ALA A 405 -22.57 -27.86 -25.17
N VAL A 406 -23.17 -29.06 -25.24
CA VAL A 406 -24.41 -29.38 -24.52
C VAL A 406 -24.26 -29.21 -23.01
N ALA A 407 -23.15 -29.66 -22.44
CA ALA A 407 -22.86 -29.50 -21.01
C ALA A 407 -22.77 -28.01 -20.63
N VAL A 408 -21.97 -27.24 -21.38
CA VAL A 408 -21.75 -25.81 -21.11
C VAL A 408 -23.05 -24.99 -21.27
N PHE A 409 -23.86 -25.24 -22.30
CA PHE A 409 -25.17 -24.58 -22.44
C PHE A 409 -26.11 -24.94 -21.27
N SER A 410 -26.09 -26.20 -20.82
CA SER A 410 -26.91 -26.64 -19.69
C SER A 410 -26.49 -25.96 -18.37
N GLU A 411 -25.19 -25.71 -18.20
CA GLU A 411 -24.67 -24.94 -17.07
C GLU A 411 -25.03 -23.45 -17.17
N ALA A 412 -24.84 -22.83 -18.35
CA ALA A 412 -25.14 -21.42 -18.58
C ALA A 412 -26.62 -21.10 -18.32
N ALA A 413 -27.53 -21.99 -18.76
CA ALA A 413 -28.97 -21.84 -18.59
C ALA A 413 -29.43 -21.81 -17.12
N GLN A 414 -28.67 -22.37 -16.17
CA GLN A 414 -29.02 -22.34 -14.74
C GLN A 414 -28.98 -20.93 -14.15
N TYR A 415 -28.18 -20.05 -14.75
CA TYR A 415 -27.94 -18.68 -14.28
C TYR A 415 -28.59 -17.62 -15.19
N ARG A 416 -29.40 -18.05 -16.16
CA ARG A 416 -30.30 -17.21 -16.97
C ARG A 416 -31.73 -17.64 -16.67
N PRO A 417 -32.36 -17.16 -15.58
CA PRO A 417 -33.69 -17.62 -15.22
C PRO A 417 -34.69 -17.27 -16.31
N ARG A 418 -35.46 -18.28 -16.74
CA ARG A 418 -36.53 -18.16 -17.75
C ARG A 418 -37.47 -16.98 -17.49
N ASP A 419 -37.75 -16.67 -16.22
CA ASP A 419 -38.72 -15.64 -15.84
C ASP A 419 -38.14 -14.22 -15.87
N THR A 420 -36.81 -14.05 -15.77
CA THR A 420 -36.16 -12.73 -15.71
C THR A 420 -35.42 -12.36 -16.99
N SER A 421 -35.02 -13.35 -17.78
CA SER A 421 -34.27 -13.20 -19.04
C SER A 421 -34.76 -14.22 -20.07
N PRO A 422 -36.05 -14.16 -20.47
CA PRO A 422 -36.69 -15.20 -21.28
C PRO A 422 -36.06 -15.36 -22.66
N LYS A 423 -35.65 -14.26 -23.30
CA LYS A 423 -35.00 -14.28 -24.61
C LYS A 423 -33.65 -15.00 -24.52
N GLU A 424 -32.77 -14.56 -23.62
CA GLU A 424 -31.43 -15.11 -23.45
C GLU A 424 -31.44 -16.57 -23.01
N TRP A 425 -32.44 -16.98 -22.21
CA TRP A 425 -32.62 -18.37 -21.84
C TRP A 425 -33.07 -19.21 -23.04
N ALA A 426 -34.00 -18.72 -23.85
CA ALA A 426 -34.49 -19.42 -25.03
C ALA A 426 -33.41 -19.56 -26.12
N GLU A 427 -32.55 -18.56 -26.30
CA GLU A 427 -31.36 -18.66 -27.18
C GLU A 427 -30.45 -19.80 -26.73
N THR A 428 -30.09 -19.84 -25.44
CA THR A 428 -29.26 -20.92 -24.88
C THR A 428 -29.93 -22.30 -25.06
N GLN A 429 -31.26 -22.41 -24.93
CA GLN A 429 -31.97 -23.66 -25.21
C GLN A 429 -31.95 -24.03 -26.69
N ALA A 430 -32.12 -23.06 -27.59
CA ALA A 430 -32.05 -23.29 -29.02
C ALA A 430 -30.65 -23.78 -29.45
N ASP A 431 -29.58 -23.16 -28.93
CA ASP A 431 -28.22 -23.58 -29.23
C ASP A 431 -27.86 -24.94 -28.64
N ARG A 432 -28.35 -25.25 -27.42
CA ARG A 432 -28.32 -26.62 -26.88
C ARG A 432 -29.03 -27.60 -27.81
N GLY A 433 -30.19 -27.22 -28.34
CA GLY A 433 -30.95 -28.00 -29.32
C GLY A 433 -30.16 -28.26 -30.61
N ARG A 434 -29.45 -27.25 -31.13
CA ARG A 434 -28.59 -27.36 -32.33
C ARG A 434 -27.48 -28.38 -32.13
N ALA A 435 -26.78 -28.32 -30.99
CA ALA A 435 -25.75 -29.29 -30.67
C ALA A 435 -26.33 -30.72 -30.53
N LEU A 436 -27.45 -30.88 -29.82
CA LEU A 436 -28.12 -32.17 -29.64
C LEU A 436 -28.62 -32.77 -30.96
N ALA A 437 -29.20 -31.96 -31.84
CA ALA A 437 -29.66 -32.40 -33.15
C ALA A 437 -28.50 -32.91 -34.00
N ARG A 438 -27.34 -32.24 -33.96
CA ARG A 438 -26.14 -32.66 -34.68
C ARG A 438 -25.58 -33.98 -34.12
N ILE A 439 -25.58 -34.17 -32.80
CA ILE A 439 -25.22 -35.45 -32.17
C ILE A 439 -26.20 -36.54 -32.63
N GLY A 440 -27.50 -36.27 -32.54
CA GLY A 440 -28.56 -37.18 -32.96
C GLY A 440 -28.46 -37.58 -34.44
N GLN A 441 -28.01 -36.68 -35.32
CA GLN A 441 -27.75 -37.00 -36.73
C GLN A 441 -26.62 -38.02 -36.91
N ARG A 442 -25.59 -38.00 -36.05
CA ARG A 442 -24.41 -38.88 -36.15
C ARG A 442 -24.61 -40.22 -35.46
N GLU A 443 -25.26 -40.20 -34.31
CA GLU A 443 -25.41 -41.37 -33.45
C GLU A 443 -26.69 -42.15 -33.75
N PRO A 444 -26.72 -43.48 -33.57
CA PRO A 444 -27.90 -44.29 -33.86
C PRO A 444 -29.06 -44.08 -32.86
N GLY A 445 -28.77 -43.59 -31.65
CA GLY A 445 -29.77 -43.35 -30.62
C GLY A 445 -30.71 -42.17 -30.94
N LEU A 446 -31.97 -42.27 -30.53
CA LEU A 446 -32.98 -41.22 -30.74
C LEU A 446 -33.10 -40.23 -29.57
N ASP A 447 -32.55 -40.56 -28.40
CA ASP A 447 -32.68 -39.75 -27.18
C ASP A 447 -32.22 -38.30 -27.40
N ARG A 448 -31.11 -38.11 -28.10
CA ARG A 448 -30.57 -36.78 -28.43
C ARG A 448 -31.48 -35.99 -29.36
N LEU A 449 -32.15 -36.63 -30.30
CA LEU A 449 -33.14 -35.98 -31.17
C LEU A 449 -34.37 -35.56 -30.36
N PHE A 450 -34.86 -36.41 -29.45
CA PHE A 450 -35.96 -36.05 -28.55
C PHE A 450 -35.59 -34.88 -27.63
N GLU A 451 -34.39 -34.89 -27.05
CA GLU A 451 -33.89 -33.77 -26.25
C GLU A 451 -33.77 -32.48 -27.08
N ALA A 452 -33.31 -32.55 -28.33
CA ALA A 452 -33.21 -31.40 -29.22
C ALA A 452 -34.60 -30.79 -29.51
N ILE A 453 -35.56 -31.64 -29.88
CA ILE A 453 -36.95 -31.23 -30.15
C ILE A 453 -37.58 -30.59 -28.90
N ALA A 454 -37.34 -31.16 -27.72
CA ALA A 454 -37.82 -30.59 -26.47
C ALA A 454 -37.20 -29.21 -26.19
N ALA A 455 -35.88 -29.07 -26.40
CA ALA A 455 -35.17 -27.80 -26.21
C ALA A 455 -35.70 -26.70 -27.16
N TYR A 456 -35.87 -27.00 -28.44
CA TYR A 456 -36.44 -26.04 -29.41
C TYR A 456 -37.87 -25.63 -29.06
N ARG A 457 -38.74 -26.61 -28.71
CA ARG A 457 -40.12 -26.31 -28.31
C ARG A 457 -40.14 -25.40 -27.07
N SER A 458 -39.29 -25.68 -26.09
CA SER A 458 -39.21 -24.89 -24.87
C SER A 458 -38.68 -23.48 -25.13
N ALA A 459 -37.73 -23.32 -26.05
CA ALA A 459 -37.30 -22.00 -26.53
C ALA A 459 -38.47 -21.24 -27.17
N LEU A 460 -39.19 -21.87 -28.11
CA LEU A 460 -40.31 -21.28 -28.84
C LEU A 460 -41.52 -20.90 -27.95
N GLU A 461 -41.65 -21.48 -26.75
CA GLU A 461 -42.70 -21.09 -25.78
C GLU A 461 -42.52 -19.67 -25.24
N VAL A 462 -41.29 -19.17 -25.17
CA VAL A 462 -40.98 -17.86 -24.56
C VAL A 462 -40.19 -16.92 -25.47
N TYR A 463 -39.71 -17.41 -26.61
CA TYR A 463 -39.01 -16.57 -27.59
C TYR A 463 -39.99 -15.58 -28.25
N PRO A 464 -39.70 -14.27 -28.25
CA PRO A 464 -40.65 -13.26 -28.70
C PRO A 464 -40.72 -13.20 -30.23
N ARG A 465 -41.66 -13.94 -30.83
CA ARG A 465 -41.88 -13.99 -32.30
C ARG A 465 -42.07 -12.60 -32.91
N GLU A 466 -42.81 -11.74 -32.24
CA GLU A 466 -43.16 -10.41 -32.76
C GLU A 466 -41.99 -9.43 -32.70
N GLU A 467 -41.05 -9.63 -31.78
CA GLU A 467 -39.87 -8.77 -31.62
C GLU A 467 -38.72 -9.21 -32.54
N ASP A 468 -38.54 -10.52 -32.71
CA ASP A 468 -37.46 -11.11 -33.52
C ASP A 468 -37.98 -12.28 -34.37
N PRO A 469 -38.79 -12.00 -35.41
CA PRO A 469 -39.44 -13.03 -36.21
C PRO A 469 -38.45 -13.88 -37.01
N VAL A 470 -37.28 -13.33 -37.36
CA VAL A 470 -36.24 -14.03 -38.12
C VAL A 470 -35.58 -15.09 -37.25
N GLU A 471 -35.17 -14.76 -36.02
CA GLU A 471 -34.57 -15.78 -35.15
C GLU A 471 -35.60 -16.81 -34.69
N TRP A 472 -36.84 -16.39 -34.44
CA TRP A 472 -37.93 -17.35 -34.19
C TRP A 472 -38.11 -18.33 -35.35
N ALA A 473 -38.04 -17.87 -36.60
CA ALA A 473 -38.07 -18.72 -37.79
C ALA A 473 -36.85 -19.65 -37.90
N ASN A 474 -35.65 -19.19 -37.52
CA ASN A 474 -34.45 -20.04 -37.44
C ASN A 474 -34.61 -21.19 -36.43
N ILE A 475 -35.24 -20.93 -35.28
CA ILE A 475 -35.52 -21.96 -34.27
C ILE A 475 -36.54 -22.97 -34.83
N GLN A 476 -37.58 -22.51 -35.51
CA GLN A 476 -38.55 -23.38 -36.19
C GLN A 476 -37.93 -24.20 -37.32
N LEU A 477 -37.03 -23.62 -38.12
CA LEU A 477 -36.27 -24.32 -39.15
C LEU A 477 -35.42 -25.45 -38.53
N ALA A 478 -34.73 -25.15 -37.42
CA ALA A 478 -33.93 -26.14 -36.70
C ALA A 478 -34.79 -27.26 -36.08
N LEU A 479 -35.97 -26.92 -35.54
CA LEU A 479 -36.96 -27.88 -35.07
C LEU A 479 -37.46 -28.78 -36.22
N GLY A 480 -37.78 -28.19 -37.37
CA GLY A 480 -38.21 -28.91 -38.57
C GLY A 480 -37.15 -29.89 -39.07
N GLY A 481 -35.88 -29.48 -39.11
CA GLY A 481 -34.77 -30.36 -39.45
C GLY A 481 -34.62 -31.54 -38.49
N ALA A 482 -34.67 -31.30 -37.17
CA ALA A 482 -34.58 -32.36 -36.17
C ALA A 482 -35.75 -33.36 -36.25
N LEU A 483 -36.97 -32.87 -36.48
CA LEU A 483 -38.17 -33.69 -36.68
C LEU A 483 -38.10 -34.49 -37.99
N GLY A 484 -37.52 -33.91 -39.05
CA GLY A 484 -37.27 -34.63 -40.31
C GLY A 484 -36.30 -35.80 -40.13
N ILE A 485 -35.17 -35.58 -39.43
CA ILE A 485 -34.20 -36.64 -39.10
C ILE A 485 -34.85 -37.73 -38.24
N LEU A 486 -35.68 -37.34 -37.27
CA LEU A 486 -36.42 -38.30 -36.44
C LEU A 486 -37.41 -39.12 -37.29
N GLY A 487 -38.18 -38.46 -38.17
CA GLY A 487 -39.13 -39.12 -39.06
C GLY A 487 -38.49 -40.12 -40.00
N ASP A 488 -37.29 -39.83 -40.51
CA ASP A 488 -36.54 -40.76 -41.36
C ASP A 488 -36.17 -42.07 -40.62
N ARG A 489 -35.91 -41.96 -39.32
CA ARG A 489 -35.53 -43.09 -38.45
C ARG A 489 -36.72 -43.82 -37.82
N GLU A 490 -37.92 -43.24 -37.89
CA GLU A 490 -39.15 -43.82 -37.38
C GLU A 490 -39.97 -44.49 -38.50
N ALA A 491 -40.86 -45.41 -38.13
CA ALA A 491 -41.70 -46.12 -39.11
C ALA A 491 -42.92 -45.30 -39.58
N GLY A 492 -43.36 -44.32 -38.79
CA GLY A 492 -44.54 -43.51 -39.05
C GLY A 492 -44.22 -42.17 -39.71
N VAL A 493 -45.25 -41.43 -40.11
CA VAL A 493 -45.10 -40.09 -40.71
C VAL A 493 -45.31 -38.93 -39.72
N GLY A 494 -45.65 -39.21 -38.46
CA GLY A 494 -46.02 -38.17 -37.48
C GLY A 494 -44.91 -37.16 -37.20
N SER A 495 -43.65 -37.60 -37.14
CA SER A 495 -42.50 -36.70 -36.99
C SER A 495 -42.30 -35.83 -38.23
N PHE A 496 -42.53 -36.36 -39.43
CA PHE A 496 -42.52 -35.55 -40.66
C PHE A 496 -43.67 -34.54 -40.72
N GLU A 497 -44.88 -34.90 -40.29
CA GLU A 497 -46.00 -33.95 -40.18
C GLU A 497 -45.66 -32.79 -39.24
N GLY A 498 -45.02 -33.10 -38.10
CA GLY A 498 -44.49 -32.10 -37.18
C GLY A 498 -43.42 -31.21 -37.84
N ALA A 499 -42.52 -31.78 -38.65
CA ALA A 499 -41.52 -31.02 -39.39
C ALA A 499 -42.15 -30.03 -40.37
N VAL A 500 -43.17 -30.46 -41.13
CA VAL A 500 -43.93 -29.60 -42.05
C VAL A 500 -44.59 -28.45 -41.30
N VAL A 501 -45.19 -28.69 -40.14
CA VAL A 501 -45.80 -27.64 -39.31
C VAL A 501 -44.77 -26.61 -38.88
N ALA A 502 -43.62 -27.04 -38.37
CA ALA A 502 -42.55 -26.14 -37.94
C ALA A 502 -42.00 -25.30 -39.10
N LEU A 503 -41.72 -25.93 -40.24
CA LEU A 503 -41.16 -25.25 -41.40
C LEU A 503 -42.15 -24.28 -42.06
N ASN A 504 -43.44 -24.61 -42.14
CA ASN A 504 -44.47 -23.66 -42.59
C ASN A 504 -44.57 -22.46 -41.65
N ALA A 505 -44.51 -22.69 -40.33
CA ALA A 505 -44.50 -21.62 -39.36
C ALA A 505 -43.27 -20.69 -39.53
N ALA A 506 -42.09 -21.26 -39.81
CA ALA A 506 -40.89 -20.50 -40.15
C ALA A 506 -41.09 -19.64 -41.41
N GLN A 507 -41.67 -20.23 -42.46
CA GLN A 507 -41.97 -19.54 -43.72
C GLN A 507 -42.96 -18.37 -43.52
N GLU A 508 -44.00 -18.57 -42.71
CA GLU A 508 -45.01 -17.53 -42.41
C GLU A 508 -44.46 -16.38 -41.57
N ALA A 509 -43.39 -16.60 -40.81
CA ALA A 509 -42.82 -15.59 -39.92
C ALA A 509 -41.91 -14.57 -40.62
N ILE A 510 -41.42 -14.88 -41.82
CA ILE A 510 -40.43 -14.05 -42.51
C ILE A 510 -41.00 -13.40 -43.77
N ASP A 511 -40.44 -12.26 -44.17
CA ASP A 511 -40.64 -11.69 -45.50
C ASP A 511 -39.61 -12.30 -46.48
N PRO A 512 -40.02 -13.12 -47.47
CA PRO A 512 -39.12 -13.73 -48.44
C PRO A 512 -38.24 -12.72 -49.19
N ALA A 513 -38.73 -11.50 -49.43
CA ALA A 513 -37.98 -10.48 -50.15
C ALA A 513 -36.80 -9.93 -49.34
N GLN A 514 -36.92 -9.92 -48.00
CA GLN A 514 -35.86 -9.48 -47.10
C GLN A 514 -34.94 -10.63 -46.68
N GLN A 515 -35.41 -11.88 -46.76
CA GLN A 515 -34.71 -13.07 -46.28
C GLN A 515 -34.57 -14.16 -47.36
N PRO A 516 -34.00 -13.87 -48.54
CA PRO A 516 -33.97 -14.79 -49.69
C PRO A 516 -33.21 -16.10 -49.40
N VAL A 517 -32.16 -16.04 -48.58
CA VAL A 517 -31.38 -17.24 -48.21
C VAL A 517 -32.18 -18.12 -47.24
N LEU A 518 -32.75 -17.52 -46.19
CA LEU A 518 -33.50 -18.28 -45.17
C LEU A 518 -34.76 -18.91 -45.76
N ILE A 519 -35.50 -18.20 -46.62
CA ILE A 519 -36.67 -18.78 -47.28
C ILE A 519 -36.29 -19.97 -48.16
N SER A 520 -35.14 -19.92 -48.86
CA SER A 520 -34.64 -21.06 -49.64
C SER A 520 -34.39 -22.27 -48.75
N MET A 521 -33.67 -22.10 -47.64
CA MET A 521 -33.38 -23.18 -46.70
C MET A 521 -34.65 -23.80 -46.12
N ILE A 522 -35.66 -22.98 -45.79
CA ILE A 522 -36.96 -23.46 -45.32
C ILE A 522 -37.67 -24.27 -46.41
N THR A 523 -37.70 -23.77 -47.65
CA THR A 523 -38.35 -24.48 -48.77
C THR A 523 -37.61 -25.76 -49.15
N ASP A 524 -36.28 -25.79 -49.11
CA ASP A 524 -35.50 -27.00 -49.37
C ASP A 524 -35.77 -28.08 -48.33
N ASN A 525 -35.82 -27.71 -47.05
CA ASN A 525 -36.16 -28.63 -45.98
C ASN A 525 -37.61 -29.13 -46.10
N LEU A 526 -38.56 -28.27 -46.49
CA LEU A 526 -39.95 -28.67 -46.75
C LEU A 526 -40.04 -29.69 -47.89
N ALA A 527 -39.35 -29.43 -48.99
CA ALA A 527 -39.30 -30.33 -50.14
C ALA A 527 -38.72 -31.70 -49.77
N ALA A 528 -37.61 -31.71 -49.03
CA ALA A 528 -36.98 -32.94 -48.55
C ALA A 528 -37.92 -33.75 -47.64
N VAL A 529 -38.59 -33.09 -46.69
CA VAL A 529 -39.56 -33.75 -45.80
C VAL A 529 -40.74 -34.32 -46.59
N TYR A 530 -41.29 -33.59 -47.57
CA TYR A 530 -42.37 -34.12 -48.42
C TYR A 530 -41.93 -35.31 -49.26
N ALA A 531 -40.70 -35.32 -49.78
CA ALA A 531 -40.14 -36.44 -50.52
C ALA A 531 -40.01 -37.68 -49.62
N MET A 532 -39.46 -37.53 -48.42
CA MET A 532 -39.33 -38.61 -47.43
C MET A 532 -40.71 -39.15 -46.99
N MET A 533 -41.69 -38.26 -46.79
CA MET A 533 -43.08 -38.68 -46.51
C MET A 533 -43.67 -39.48 -47.66
N ALA A 534 -43.46 -39.04 -48.91
CA ALA A 534 -43.96 -39.72 -50.10
C ALA A 534 -43.34 -41.12 -50.24
N GLU A 535 -42.04 -41.26 -50.00
CA GLU A 535 -41.35 -42.55 -50.01
C GLU A 535 -41.88 -43.48 -48.91
N ARG A 536 -42.07 -42.96 -47.68
CA ARG A 536 -42.56 -43.75 -46.55
C ARG A 536 -44.00 -44.22 -46.71
N SER A 537 -44.87 -43.35 -47.22
CA SER A 537 -46.31 -43.59 -47.31
C SER A 537 -46.78 -44.16 -48.65
N GLY A 538 -45.98 -44.01 -49.71
CA GLY A 538 -46.40 -44.25 -51.09
C GLY A 538 -47.39 -43.21 -51.62
N ASP A 539 -47.59 -42.08 -50.93
CA ASP A 539 -48.56 -41.05 -51.32
C ASP A 539 -48.02 -40.15 -52.44
N ILE A 540 -48.56 -40.33 -53.64
CA ILE A 540 -48.26 -39.52 -54.83
C ILE A 540 -48.56 -38.04 -54.61
N ALA A 541 -49.54 -37.69 -53.75
CA ALA A 541 -49.84 -36.30 -53.45
C ALA A 541 -48.66 -35.62 -52.73
N MET A 542 -47.98 -36.33 -51.82
CA MET A 542 -46.78 -35.80 -51.16
C MET A 542 -45.62 -35.67 -52.13
N MET A 543 -45.47 -36.60 -53.09
CA MET A 543 -44.45 -36.48 -54.14
C MET A 543 -44.67 -35.23 -55.00
N ARG A 544 -45.92 -34.93 -55.38
CA ARG A 544 -46.24 -33.69 -56.12
C ARG A 544 -45.94 -32.43 -55.31
N LYS A 545 -46.21 -32.45 -54.00
CA LYS A 545 -45.86 -31.32 -53.11
C LYS A 545 -44.35 -31.13 -53.01
N ALA A 546 -43.57 -32.20 -52.95
CA ALA A 546 -42.12 -32.13 -52.97
C ALA A 546 -41.61 -31.48 -54.27
N GLU A 547 -42.13 -31.90 -55.42
CA GLU A 547 -41.80 -31.32 -56.74
C GLU A 547 -42.16 -29.83 -56.83
N GLU A 548 -43.36 -29.45 -56.39
CA GLU A 548 -43.81 -28.05 -56.38
C GLU A 548 -42.94 -27.18 -55.47
N THR A 549 -42.64 -27.67 -54.26
CA THR A 549 -41.83 -26.94 -53.28
C THR A 549 -40.38 -26.80 -53.75
N THR A 550 -39.83 -27.83 -54.41
CA THR A 550 -38.49 -27.77 -55.01
C THR A 550 -38.42 -26.73 -56.13
N ARG A 551 -39.47 -26.64 -56.97
CA ARG A 551 -39.56 -25.58 -58.00
C ARG A 551 -39.66 -24.18 -57.39
N GLN A 552 -40.38 -24.04 -56.28
CA GLN A 552 -40.44 -22.78 -55.53
C GLN A 552 -39.06 -22.39 -55.00
N SER A 553 -38.32 -23.33 -54.40
CA SER A 553 -36.95 -23.09 -53.94
C SER A 553 -36.03 -22.62 -55.08
N LEU A 554 -36.04 -23.32 -56.22
CA LEU A 554 -35.25 -22.95 -57.40
C LEU A 554 -35.60 -21.57 -57.98
N ALA A 555 -36.85 -21.13 -57.84
CA ALA A 555 -37.27 -19.80 -58.27
C ALA A 555 -36.77 -18.69 -57.33
N LEU A 556 -36.62 -19.01 -56.03
CA LEU A 556 -36.11 -18.10 -55.00
C LEU A 556 -34.58 -18.00 -55.00
N THR A 557 -33.87 -18.99 -55.53
CA THR A 557 -32.40 -19.01 -55.66
C THR A 557 -31.94 -19.07 -57.12
N PRO A 558 -32.00 -17.97 -57.88
CA PRO A 558 -31.48 -17.97 -59.24
C PRO A 558 -30.00 -18.36 -59.27
N ARG A 559 -29.63 -19.29 -60.16
CA ARG A 559 -28.26 -19.81 -60.31
C ARG A 559 -27.18 -18.72 -60.39
N GLU A 560 -27.51 -17.58 -60.97
CA GLU A 560 -26.60 -16.44 -61.16
C GLU A 560 -26.25 -15.74 -59.85
N GLN A 561 -27.15 -15.74 -58.87
CA GLN A 561 -26.96 -15.11 -57.57
C GLN A 561 -26.55 -16.12 -56.49
N PHE A 562 -27.06 -17.35 -56.55
CA PHE A 562 -26.87 -18.38 -55.52
C PHE A 562 -26.50 -19.74 -56.16
N PRO A 563 -25.30 -19.88 -56.74
CA PRO A 563 -24.93 -21.05 -57.54
C PRO A 563 -24.84 -22.35 -56.72
N GLN A 564 -24.54 -22.27 -55.42
CA GLN A 564 -24.48 -23.44 -54.54
C GLN A 564 -25.88 -23.87 -54.09
N ASP A 565 -26.73 -22.94 -53.66
CA ASP A 565 -28.10 -23.24 -53.22
C ASP A 565 -28.94 -23.76 -54.39
N TRP A 566 -28.78 -23.16 -55.57
CA TRP A 566 -29.41 -23.66 -56.80
C TRP A 566 -28.98 -25.10 -57.14
N ALA A 567 -27.71 -25.46 -56.91
CA ALA A 567 -27.22 -26.81 -57.17
C ALA A 567 -27.82 -27.84 -56.20
N ASN A 568 -27.96 -27.48 -54.92
CA ASN A 568 -28.59 -28.32 -53.91
C ASN A 568 -30.09 -28.53 -54.22
N ALA A 569 -30.82 -27.45 -54.51
CA ALA A 569 -32.23 -27.53 -54.89
C ALA A 569 -32.43 -28.32 -56.20
N SER A 570 -31.50 -28.21 -57.15
CA SER A 570 -31.55 -28.97 -58.41
C SER A 570 -31.30 -30.47 -58.21
N HIS A 571 -30.47 -30.84 -57.24
CA HIS A 571 -30.22 -32.24 -56.89
C HIS A 571 -31.50 -32.93 -56.38
N ASN A 572 -32.33 -32.21 -55.61
CA ASN A 572 -33.58 -32.75 -55.08
C ASN A 572 -34.68 -32.94 -56.14
N LEU A 573 -34.52 -32.37 -57.35
CA LEU A 573 -35.49 -32.46 -58.45
C LEU A 573 -35.24 -33.64 -59.41
N GLY A 574 -34.00 -34.12 -59.50
CA GLY A 574 -33.58 -35.19 -60.43
C GLY A 574 -33.50 -36.54 -59.75
#